data_AF-A0A3P6UH60-F1
#
_entry.id   AF-A0A3P6UH60-F1
#
_cell.length_a   1.000
_cell.length_b   1.000
_cell.length_c   1.000
_cell.angle_alpha   90.00
_cell.angle_beta   90.00
_cell.angle_gamma   90.00
#
_symmetry.space_group_name_H-M   'P 1'
#
loop_
_entity.id
_entity.type
_entity.pdbx_description
1 polymer ?
#
loop_
_entity_poly.entity_id
_entity_poly.type
_entity_poly.pdbx_seq_one_letter_code
_entity_poly.pdbx_strand_id
1 'polypeptide(L)'
;QLKQGITRVMDLLTSIQDKLEPLKMLANENQKNTLNKIGSIISQINNFQKTVFNSKMEFSQKENTWESLVKKIFVGEGLNAVIPLLKMVSNGAPAIPITYLLTCVLPLLTNVLHQ
;
A
#
# COMPACT_ATOMS: atom_id res chain seq x y z
N GLN A 1 -16.68 -2.38 -2.23
CA GLN A 1 -15.56 -2.46 -1.26
C GLN A 1 -14.21 -2.49 -1.97
N LEU A 2 -14.02 -3.36 -2.97
CA LEU A 2 -12.80 -3.43 -3.80
C LEU A 2 -12.26 -2.08 -4.32
N LYS A 3 -13.08 -1.28 -5.03
CA LYS A 3 -12.64 0.04 -5.56
C LYS A 3 -12.08 0.96 -4.48
N GLN A 4 -12.74 0.99 -3.32
CA GLN A 4 -12.29 1.79 -2.18
C GLN A 4 -10.99 1.25 -1.59
N GLY A 5 -10.82 -0.08 -1.53
CA GLY A 5 -9.56 -0.72 -1.14
C GLY A 5 -8.41 -0.33 -2.05
N ILE A 6 -8.61 -0.39 -3.37
CA ILE A 6 -7.61 0.01 -4.37
C ILE A 6 -7.23 1.48 -4.17
N THR A 7 -8.20 2.39 -4.08
CA THR A 7 -7.95 3.82 -3.86
C THR A 7 -7.11 4.05 -2.60
N ARG A 8 -7.45 3.39 -1.48
CA ARG A 8 -6.72 3.56 -0.21
C ARG A 8 -5.26 3.12 -0.29
N VAL A 9 -4.98 1.99 -0.93
CA VAL A 9 -3.59 1.54 -1.10
C VAL A 9 -2.85 2.48 -2.05
N MET A 10 -3.49 2.97 -3.10
CA MET A 10 -2.92 4.00 -3.97
C MET A 10 -2.58 5.28 -3.21
N ASP A 11 -3.50 5.79 -2.38
CA ASP A 11 -3.28 7.00 -1.57
C ASP A 11 -2.10 6.81 -0.60
N LEU A 12 -2.00 5.64 0.03
CA LEU A 12 -0.87 5.29 0.88
C LEU A 12 0.45 5.30 0.10
N LEU A 13 0.50 4.63 -1.05
CA LEU A 13 1.72 4.54 -1.85
C LEU A 13 2.16 5.91 -2.38
N THR A 14 1.20 6.74 -2.83
CA THR A 14 1.47 8.12 -3.24
C THR A 14 2.03 8.92 -2.06
N SER A 15 1.44 8.79 -0.86
CA SER A 15 1.97 9.47 0.33
C SER A 15 3.40 9.03 0.69
N ILE A 16 3.73 7.75 0.48
CA ILE A 16 5.11 7.24 0.64
C ILE A 16 6.03 7.85 -0.42
N GLN A 17 5.58 7.93 -1.66
CA GLN A 17 6.33 8.52 -2.76
C GLN A 17 6.61 10.01 -2.53
N ASP A 18 5.62 10.77 -2.08
CA ASP A 18 5.75 12.20 -1.77
C ASP A 18 6.75 12.45 -0.62
N LYS A 19 6.83 11.50 0.31
CA LYS A 19 7.73 11.55 1.48
C LYS A 19 8.96 10.65 1.31
N LEU A 20 9.33 10.30 0.08
CA LEU A 20 10.34 9.28 -0.16
C LEU A 20 11.70 9.62 0.46
N GLU A 21 12.17 10.86 0.27
CA GLU A 21 13.45 11.32 0.80
C GLU A 21 13.50 11.32 2.34
N PRO A 22 12.55 11.95 3.07
CA PRO A 22 12.55 11.90 4.53
C PRO A 22 12.37 10.49 5.08
N LEU A 23 11.61 9.63 4.41
CA LEU A 23 11.48 8.23 4.80
C LEU A 23 12.80 7.47 4.63
N LYS A 24 13.55 7.70 3.55
CA LYS A 24 14.86 7.07 3.30
C LYS A 24 15.92 7.44 4.33
N MET A 25 15.87 8.66 4.88
CA MET A 25 16.80 9.09 5.93
C MET A 25 16.58 8.37 7.26
N LEU A 26 15.33 7.98 7.54
CA LEU A 26 14.95 7.27 8.77
C LEU A 26 14.98 5.74 8.61
N ALA A 27 15.01 5.26 7.37
CA ALA A 27 14.94 3.85 7.02
C ALA A 27 16.27 3.12 7.25
N ASN A 28 16.19 1.86 7.69
CA ASN A 28 17.28 0.90 7.57
C ASN A 28 17.41 0.39 6.11
N GLU A 29 18.46 -0.37 5.81
CA GLU A 29 18.74 -0.85 4.44
C GLU A 29 17.59 -1.67 3.83
N ASN A 30 16.91 -2.52 4.62
CA ASN A 30 15.76 -3.28 4.13
C ASN A 30 14.59 -2.35 3.78
N GLN A 31 14.28 -1.38 4.63
CA GLN A 31 13.24 -0.39 4.38
C GLN A 31 13.58 0.51 3.17
N LYS A 32 14.84 0.91 3.01
CA LYS A 32 15.31 1.67 1.83
C LYS A 32 15.11 0.87 0.55
N ASN A 33 15.40 -0.44 0.57
CA ASN A 33 15.17 -1.31 -0.58
C ASN A 33 13.70 -1.38 -0.97
N THR A 34 12.78 -1.46 0.00
CA THR A 34 11.34 -1.37 -0.25
C THR A 34 10.94 0.01 -0.78
N LEU A 35 11.45 1.09 -0.19
CA LEU A 35 11.18 2.47 -0.63
C LEU A 35 11.65 2.71 -2.07
N ASN A 36 12.79 2.14 -2.47
CA ASN A 36 13.29 2.22 -3.85
C ASN A 36 12.36 1.55 -4.88
N LYS A 37 11.52 0.61 -4.45
CA LYS A 37 10.56 -0.10 -5.30
C LYS A 37 9.20 0.60 -5.37
N ILE A 38 8.96 1.69 -4.64
CA ILE A 38 7.63 2.29 -4.50
C ILE A 38 7.00 2.65 -5.84
N GLY A 39 7.78 3.20 -6.78
CA GLY A 39 7.29 3.54 -8.12
C GLY A 39 6.82 2.30 -8.90
N SER A 40 7.58 1.20 -8.82
CA SER A 40 7.19 -0.08 -9.44
C SER A 40 5.91 -0.64 -8.82
N ILE A 41 5.76 -0.54 -7.50
CA ILE A 41 4.57 -0.98 -6.78
C ILE A 41 3.33 -0.16 -7.21
N ILE A 42 3.48 1.16 -7.33
CA ILE A 42 2.42 2.05 -7.84
C ILE A 42 2.00 1.66 -9.26
N SER A 43 2.97 1.35 -10.14
CA SER A 43 2.66 0.86 -11.49
C SER A 43 1.90 -0.47 -11.46
N GLN A 44 2.24 -1.39 -10.56
CA GLN A 44 1.54 -2.68 -10.40
C GLN A 44 0.07 -2.47 -10.02
N ILE A 45 -0.23 -1.59 -9.05
CA ILE A 45 -1.62 -1.32 -8.65
C ILE A 45 -2.39 -0.59 -9.76
N ASN A 46 -1.78 0.38 -10.44
CA ASN A 46 -2.42 1.05 -11.56
C ASN A 46 -2.78 0.08 -12.69
N ASN A 47 -1.89 -0.87 -13.00
CA ASN A 47 -2.15 -1.89 -14.01
C ASN A 47 -3.26 -2.85 -13.55
N PHE A 48 -3.22 -3.28 -12.28
CA PHE A 48 -4.30 -4.08 -11.69
C PHE A 48 -5.65 -3.38 -11.81
N GLN A 49 -5.73 -2.10 -11.41
CA GLN A 49 -6.94 -1.31 -11.47
C GLN A 49 -7.52 -1.27 -12.89
N LYS A 50 -6.69 -1.00 -13.90
CA LYS A 50 -7.10 -0.99 -15.31
C LYS A 50 -7.62 -2.35 -15.76
N THR A 51 -6.88 -3.42 -15.45
CA THR A 51 -7.27 -4.79 -15.84
C THR A 51 -8.57 -5.21 -15.18
N VAL A 52 -8.70 -5.01 -13.88
CA VAL A 52 -9.86 -5.47 -13.10
C VAL A 52 -11.13 -4.72 -13.47
N PHE A 53 -11.08 -3.41 -13.67
CA PHE A 53 -12.26 -2.64 -14.04
C PHE A 53 -12.67 -2.79 -15.51
N ASN A 54 -11.74 -3.16 -16.39
CA ASN A 54 -12.05 -3.40 -17.81
C ASN A 54 -12.30 -4.89 -18.14
N SER A 55 -12.17 -5.79 -17.16
CA SER A 55 -12.36 -7.23 -17.36
C SER A 55 -13.80 -7.69 -17.16
N LYS A 56 -14.16 -8.75 -17.89
CA LYS A 56 -15.38 -9.56 -17.68
C LYS A 56 -15.27 -10.56 -16.51
N MET A 57 -14.27 -10.42 -15.64
CA MET A 57 -14.10 -11.30 -14.48
C MET A 57 -15.27 -11.14 -13.50
N GLU A 58 -15.61 -12.23 -12.84
CA GLU A 58 -16.58 -12.22 -11.73
C GLU A 58 -16.04 -11.43 -10.53
N PHE A 59 -16.92 -10.84 -9.74
CA PHE A 59 -16.53 -9.99 -8.61
C PHE A 59 -15.62 -10.73 -7.61
N SER A 60 -15.90 -11.99 -7.30
CA SER A 60 -15.09 -12.82 -6.40
C SER A 60 -13.65 -13.02 -6.91
N GLN A 61 -13.47 -13.20 -8.21
CA GLN A 61 -12.14 -13.32 -8.82
C GLN A 61 -11.36 -12.00 -8.72
N LYS A 62 -12.06 -10.87 -8.87
CA LYS A 62 -11.47 -9.53 -8.72
C LYS A 62 -11.02 -9.28 -7.27
N GLU A 63 -11.76 -9.79 -6.28
CA GLU A 63 -11.35 -9.72 -4.87
C GLU A 63 -10.18 -10.64 -4.55
N ASN A 64 -10.18 -11.90 -5.01
CA ASN A 64 -9.07 -12.82 -4.78
C ASN A 64 -7.76 -12.32 -5.40
N THR A 65 -7.83 -11.79 -6.62
CA THR A 65 -6.64 -11.21 -7.30
C THR A 65 -6.16 -9.92 -6.61
N TRP A 66 -7.08 -9.13 -6.05
CA TRP A 66 -6.74 -7.99 -5.21
C TRP A 66 -6.02 -8.40 -3.93
N GLU A 67 -6.56 -9.36 -3.18
CA GLU A 67 -5.98 -9.85 -1.93
C GLU A 67 -4.57 -10.42 -2.16
N SER A 68 -4.38 -11.20 -3.22
CA SER A 68 -3.06 -11.71 -3.60
C SER A 68 -2.06 -10.59 -3.91
N LEU A 69 -2.49 -9.55 -4.62
CA LEU A 69 -1.64 -8.40 -4.92
C LEU A 69 -1.27 -7.62 -3.64
N VAL A 70 -2.23 -7.39 -2.75
CA VAL A 70 -1.99 -6.75 -1.45
C VAL A 70 -1.01 -7.58 -0.62
N LYS A 71 -1.16 -8.92 -0.55
CA LYS A 71 -0.22 -9.81 0.14
C LYS A 71 1.19 -9.66 -0.42
N LYS A 72 1.32 -9.71 -1.75
CA LYS A 72 2.60 -9.57 -2.45
C LYS A 72 3.27 -8.24 -2.11
N ILE A 73 2.54 -7.13 -2.14
CA ILE A 73 3.11 -5.79 -1.90
C ILE A 73 3.48 -5.58 -0.43
N PHE A 74 2.58 -5.92 0.49
CA PHE A 74 2.79 -5.60 1.91
C PHE A 74 3.72 -6.59 2.61
N VAL A 75 3.62 -7.87 2.28
CA VAL A 75 4.45 -8.93 2.88
C VAL A 75 5.66 -9.20 2.00
N GLY A 76 5.45 -9.51 0.72
CA GLY A 76 6.52 -9.91 -0.19
C GLY A 76 7.53 -8.80 -0.49
N GLU A 77 7.06 -7.60 -0.83
CA GLU A 77 7.93 -6.44 -1.09
C GLU A 77 8.32 -5.67 0.19
N GLY A 78 7.75 -6.03 1.33
CA GLY A 78 8.12 -5.49 2.64
C GLY A 78 7.51 -4.13 2.99
N LEU A 79 6.42 -3.69 2.32
CA LEU A 79 5.80 -2.39 2.59
C LEU A 79 5.32 -2.26 4.05
N ASN A 80 4.96 -3.38 4.71
CA ASN A 80 4.61 -3.40 6.13
C ASN A 80 5.71 -2.81 7.03
N ALA A 81 6.98 -2.96 6.65
CA ALA A 81 8.11 -2.42 7.43
C ALA A 81 8.29 -0.90 7.25
N VAL A 82 7.69 -0.30 6.22
CA VAL A 82 7.76 1.14 5.93
C VAL A 82 6.63 1.91 6.63
N ILE A 83 5.51 1.25 6.93
CA ILE A 83 4.35 1.82 7.64
C ILE A 83 4.71 2.59 8.92
N PRO A 84 5.60 2.10 9.82
CA PRO A 84 5.98 2.84 11.02
C PRO A 84 6.73 4.14 10.72
N LEU A 85 7.54 4.17 9.66
CA LEU A 85 8.32 5.35 9.25
C LEU A 85 7.41 6.50 8.83
N LEU A 86 6.31 6.19 8.13
CA LEU A 86 5.27 7.17 7.78
C LEU A 86 4.69 7.87 9.01
N LYS A 87 4.48 7.15 10.11
CA LYS A 87 3.99 7.76 11.36
C LYS A 87 5.02 8.73 11.93
N MET A 88 6.31 8.36 11.90
CA MET A 88 7.40 9.19 12.42
C MET A 88 7.55 10.50 11.64
N VAL A 89 7.50 10.46 10.30
CA VAL A 89 7.59 11.65 9.44
C VAL A 89 6.37 12.58 9.60
N SER A 90 5.24 12.06 10.06
CA SER A 90 3.97 12.81 10.08
C SER A 90 3.68 13.52 11.41
N ASN A 91 4.50 13.31 12.44
CA ASN A 91 4.37 13.96 13.75
C ASN A 91 4.69 15.48 13.75
N GLY A 92 4.93 16.09 12.58
CA GLY A 92 5.25 17.51 12.44
C GLY A 92 4.30 18.36 11.56
N ALA A 93 3.23 17.78 10.99
CA ALA A 93 2.31 18.50 10.08
C ALA A 93 0.84 18.29 10.48
N PRO A 94 -0.07 19.26 10.22
CA PRO A 94 -1.48 19.12 10.55
C PRO A 94 -2.07 17.91 9.83
N ALA A 95 -2.66 17.02 10.63
CA ALA A 95 -3.01 15.66 10.28
C ALA A 95 -4.13 15.57 9.22
N ILE A 96 -3.77 15.42 7.95
CA ILE A 96 -4.55 14.51 7.10
C ILE A 96 -4.28 13.12 7.68
N PRO A 97 -5.30 12.35 8.11
CA PRO A 97 -5.06 11.39 9.14
C PRO A 97 -4.57 10.10 8.49
N ILE A 98 -3.26 9.97 8.42
CA ILE A 98 -2.56 8.72 8.07
C ILE A 98 -3.00 7.59 9.00
N THR A 99 -3.49 7.93 10.20
CA THR A 99 -4.23 7.03 11.09
C THR A 99 -5.42 6.34 10.40
N TYR A 100 -6.21 7.04 9.56
CA TYR A 100 -7.33 6.45 8.81
C TYR A 100 -6.87 5.57 7.65
N LEU A 101 -5.76 5.94 6.99
CA LEU A 101 -5.16 5.09 5.95
C LEU A 101 -4.71 3.77 6.57
N LEU A 102 -4.10 3.81 7.76
CA LEU A 102 -3.63 2.62 8.45
C LEU A 102 -4.78 1.78 9.03
N THR A 103 -5.78 2.38 9.69
CA THR A 103 -6.94 1.63 10.21
C THR A 103 -7.81 1.01 9.11
N CYS A 104 -7.74 1.50 7.87
CA CYS A 104 -8.51 0.94 6.75
C CYS A 104 -7.71 -0.06 5.90
N VAL A 105 -6.38 -0.03 5.94
CA VAL A 105 -5.51 -1.03 5.31
C VAL A 105 -5.34 -2.25 6.22
N LEU A 106 -5.35 -2.06 7.54
CA LEU A 106 -5.22 -3.14 8.52
C LEU A 106 -6.27 -4.27 8.38
N PRO A 107 -7.57 -4.01 8.13
CA PRO A 107 -8.57 -5.07 7.89
C PRO A 107 -8.25 -5.93 6.66
N LEU A 108 -7.71 -5.31 5.61
CA LEU A 108 -7.25 -6.02 4.41
C LEU A 108 -6.03 -6.88 4.74
N LEU A 109 -5.12 -6.36 5.56
CA LEU A 109 -3.93 -7.09 6.00
C LEU A 109 -4.27 -8.23 6.96
N THR A 110 -5.22 -8.07 7.88
CA THR A 110 -5.63 -9.13 8.82
C THR A 110 -6.29 -10.29 8.10
N ASN A 111 -7.16 -10.04 7.10
CA ASN A 111 -7.72 -11.13 6.29
C ASN A 111 -6.65 -11.86 5.48
N VAL A 112 -5.67 -11.12 4.96
CA VAL A 112 -4.58 -11.67 4.14
C VAL A 112 -3.50 -12.40 4.96
N LEU A 113 -3.27 -11.99 6.22
CA LEU A 113 -2.28 -12.56 7.14
C LEU A 113 -2.84 -13.74 7.97
N HIS A 114 -4.16 -13.86 8.14
CA HIS A 114 -4.81 -15.00 8.80
C HIS A 114 -5.24 -16.13 7.85
N GLN A 115 -5.06 -15.98 6.52
CA GLN A 115 -5.16 -17.05 5.52
C GLN A 115 -3.79 -17.55 5.10
#